data_AF-A0AAD7Y8X6-F1
#
_entry.id   AF-A0AAD7Y8X6-F1
#
_cell.length_a   1.000
_cell.length_b   1.000
_cell.length_c   1.000
_cell.angle_alpha   90.00
_cell.angle_beta   90.00
_cell.angle_gamma   90.00
#
_symmetry.space_group_name_H-M   'P 1'
#
loop_
_entity.id
_entity.type
_entity.pdbx_description
1 polymer ?
#
loop_
_entity_poly.entity_id
_entity_poly.type
_entity_poly.pdbx_seq_one_letter_code
_entity_poly.pdbx_strand_id
1 'polypeptide(L)'
;MQSDKISLENVNTFAQVLNNESVPEHLKQIVGYISGWIARKMVSVLKCEVCIKSLFTSKKLWFHKLISIKDMGGLCYSTESVFTVCLKSEYILKAYIKENGLYFTRNEDIVIVKNRILKSFVDSNIFSELNDHAIAQTPTLNHRMLLLKAVIEKYVNVRLHSEHKNNPELNKKSKRQKRNKLNLFEGH
;
A
#
# COMPACT_ATOMS: atom_id res chain seq x y z
N MET A 1 -1.50 38.00 28.96
CA MET A 1 -2.29 36.81 29.37
C MET A 1 -3.23 36.27 28.30
N GLN A 2 -3.91 37.10 27.50
CA GLN A 2 -4.77 36.59 26.41
C GLN A 2 -4.01 36.39 25.09
N SER A 3 -2.97 37.17 24.83
CA SER A 3 -2.05 37.02 23.68
C SER A 3 -1.27 35.70 23.71
N ASP A 4 -0.85 35.25 24.90
CA ASP A 4 0.00 34.06 25.07
C ASP A 4 -0.80 32.76 24.92
N LYS A 5 -2.12 32.80 25.18
CA LYS A 5 -3.02 31.68 24.92
C LYS A 5 -3.27 31.51 23.42
N ILE A 6 -3.44 32.62 22.69
CA ILE A 6 -3.67 32.63 21.24
C ILE A 6 -2.43 32.10 20.49
N SER A 7 -1.23 32.49 20.92
CA SER A 7 0.01 31.97 20.30
C SER A 7 0.24 30.49 20.60
N LEU A 8 -0.07 30.01 21.81
CA LEU A 8 -0.01 28.58 22.14
C LEU A 8 -1.04 27.75 21.35
N GLU A 9 -2.26 28.27 21.19
CA GLU A 9 -3.32 27.64 20.40
C GLU A 9 -2.97 27.57 18.90
N ASN A 10 -2.35 28.63 18.37
CA ASN A 10 -1.84 28.65 17.00
C ASN A 10 -0.68 27.67 16.78
N VAL A 11 0.24 27.54 17.74
CA VAL A 11 1.33 26.55 17.69
C VAL A 11 0.79 25.12 17.76
N ASN A 12 -0.21 24.87 18.62
CA ASN A 12 -0.87 23.57 18.71
C ASN A 12 -1.65 23.24 17.43
N THR A 13 -2.31 24.23 16.83
CA THR A 13 -3.01 24.08 15.54
C THR A 13 -2.02 23.83 14.41
N PHE A 14 -0.89 24.54 14.37
CA PHE A 14 0.15 24.34 13.37
C PHE A 14 0.85 22.98 13.54
N ALA A 15 1.12 22.57 14.78
CA ALA A 15 1.62 21.24 15.10
C ALA A 15 0.60 20.15 14.73
N GLN A 16 -0.71 20.37 14.96
CA GLN A 16 -1.78 19.47 14.51
C GLN A 16 -1.89 19.41 12.98
N VAL A 17 -1.65 20.50 12.27
CA VAL A 17 -1.60 20.53 10.79
C VAL A 17 -0.36 19.80 10.25
N LEU A 18 0.78 19.93 10.93
CA LEU A 18 2.00 19.17 10.62
C LEU A 18 1.88 17.68 11.00
N ASN A 19 1.13 17.37 12.07
CA ASN A 19 0.89 16.02 12.58
C ASN A 19 -0.32 15.33 11.94
N ASN A 20 -1.16 16.06 11.20
CA ASN A 20 -2.09 15.48 10.23
C ASN A 20 -1.25 14.92 9.09
N GLU A 21 -0.67 13.74 9.32
CA GLU A 21 0.02 12.91 8.34
C GLU A 21 -0.99 12.40 7.30
N SER A 22 -1.63 13.31 6.57
CA SER A 22 -2.30 12.99 5.33
C SER A 22 -1.23 12.52 4.37
N VAL A 23 -1.34 11.27 3.89
CA VAL A 23 -0.40 10.72 2.92
C VAL A 23 -0.32 11.70 1.74
N PRO A 24 0.87 12.24 1.40
CA PRO A 24 1.01 13.19 0.30
C PRO A 24 0.35 12.70 -0.99
N GLU A 25 -0.25 13.62 -1.75
CA GLU A 25 -1.07 13.26 -2.92
C GLU A 25 -0.29 12.42 -3.96
N HIS A 26 0.99 12.75 -4.19
CA HIS A 26 1.84 11.97 -5.07
C HIS A 26 2.03 10.51 -4.59
N LEU A 27 2.09 10.28 -3.28
CA LEU A 27 2.16 8.93 -2.72
C LEU A 27 0.85 8.19 -2.93
N LYS A 28 -0.30 8.84 -2.80
CA LYS A 28 -1.59 8.21 -3.10
C LYS A 28 -1.65 7.73 -4.56
N GLN A 29 -1.13 8.50 -5.50
CA GLN A 29 -1.04 8.09 -6.90
C GLN A 29 -0.10 6.89 -7.10
N ILE A 30 1.04 6.85 -6.40
CA ILE A 30 1.96 5.70 -6.40
C ILE A 30 1.27 4.46 -5.82
N VAL A 31 0.59 4.61 -4.68
CA VAL A 31 -0.19 3.53 -4.06
C VAL A 31 -1.28 3.04 -5.01
N GLY A 32 -1.99 3.94 -5.68
CA GLY A 32 -3.00 3.60 -6.69
C GLY A 32 -2.44 2.82 -7.89
N TYR A 33 -1.22 3.13 -8.33
CA TYR A 33 -0.53 2.33 -9.33
C TYR A 33 -0.20 0.92 -8.82
N ILE A 34 0.31 0.81 -7.59
CA ILE A 34 0.65 -0.46 -6.96
C ILE A 34 -0.62 -1.30 -6.72
N SER A 35 -1.73 -0.69 -6.29
CA SER A 35 -2.99 -1.39 -6.03
C SER A 35 -3.55 -2.04 -7.30
N GLY A 36 -3.47 -1.38 -8.45
CA GLY A 36 -3.83 -1.96 -9.75
C GLY A 36 -2.95 -3.17 -10.12
N TRP A 37 -1.64 -3.09 -9.88
CA TRP A 37 -0.74 -4.23 -10.07
C TRP A 37 -1.04 -5.40 -9.11
N ILE A 38 -1.36 -5.10 -7.86
CA ILE A 38 -1.72 -6.12 -6.86
C ILE A 38 -3.02 -6.81 -7.26
N ALA A 39 -4.06 -6.06 -7.63
CA ALA A 39 -5.33 -6.61 -8.10
C ALA A 39 -5.09 -7.60 -9.25
N ARG A 40 -4.29 -7.22 -10.25
CA ARG A 40 -3.89 -8.11 -11.35
C ARG A 40 -3.16 -9.37 -10.86
N LYS A 41 -2.23 -9.24 -9.90
CA LYS A 41 -1.49 -10.39 -9.35
C LYS A 41 -2.33 -11.31 -8.48
N MET A 42 -3.39 -10.81 -7.85
CA MET A 42 -4.28 -11.64 -7.04
C MET A 42 -5.13 -12.60 -7.88
N VAL A 43 -5.37 -12.30 -9.17
CA VAL A 43 -6.13 -13.18 -10.08
C VAL A 43 -5.51 -14.57 -10.20
N SER A 44 -4.17 -14.67 -10.23
CA SER A 44 -3.49 -15.96 -10.32
C SER A 44 -3.43 -16.72 -8.98
N VAL A 45 -3.82 -16.08 -7.88
CA VAL A 45 -3.75 -16.65 -6.52
C VAL A 45 -5.13 -17.07 -6.03
N LEU A 46 -6.15 -16.27 -6.33
CA LEU A 46 -7.52 -16.51 -5.91
C LEU A 46 -8.22 -17.48 -6.86
N LYS A 47 -9.10 -18.33 -6.32
CA LYS A 47 -9.96 -19.24 -7.09
C LYS A 47 -11.41 -18.78 -7.15
N CYS A 48 -11.85 -17.95 -6.20
CA CYS A 48 -13.23 -17.49 -6.12
C CYS A 48 -13.47 -16.33 -7.08
N GLU A 49 -14.33 -16.53 -8.08
CA GLU A 49 -14.65 -15.51 -9.08
C GLU A 49 -15.27 -14.24 -8.49
N VAL A 50 -16.12 -14.37 -7.47
CA VAL A 50 -16.75 -13.22 -6.81
C VAL A 50 -15.70 -12.35 -6.12
N CYS A 51 -14.75 -12.96 -5.42
CA CYS A 51 -13.63 -12.25 -4.80
C CYS A 51 -12.65 -11.67 -5.83
N ILE A 52 -12.51 -12.30 -6.99
CA ILE A 52 -11.71 -11.74 -8.10
C ILE A 52 -12.41 -10.50 -8.65
N LYS A 53 -13.72 -10.55 -8.88
CA LYS A 53 -14.51 -9.42 -9.40
C LYS A 53 -14.44 -8.21 -8.47
N SER A 54 -14.46 -8.41 -7.14
CA SER A 54 -14.36 -7.31 -6.17
C SER A 54 -13.00 -6.60 -6.13
N LEU A 55 -11.97 -7.12 -6.83
CA LEU A 55 -10.67 -6.46 -6.92
C LEU A 55 -10.62 -5.37 -8.00
N PHE A 56 -11.49 -5.46 -9.01
CA PHE A 56 -11.43 -4.62 -10.21
C PHE A 56 -12.63 -3.69 -10.30
N THR A 57 -12.40 -2.54 -10.93
CA THR A 57 -13.46 -1.63 -11.32
C THR A 57 -13.30 -1.25 -12.79
N SER A 58 -14.40 -1.07 -13.49
CA SER A 58 -14.40 -0.48 -14.83
C SER A 58 -14.26 1.04 -14.78
N LYS A 59 -14.58 1.66 -13.64
CA LYS A 59 -14.56 3.11 -13.47
C LYS A 59 -13.15 3.61 -13.18
N LYS A 60 -12.72 4.62 -13.93
CA LYS A 60 -11.48 5.35 -13.61
C LYS A 60 -11.69 6.18 -12.33
N LEU A 61 -10.89 5.91 -11.31
CA LEU A 61 -10.89 6.64 -10.04
C LEU A 61 -9.71 7.63 -9.98
N TRP A 62 -9.76 8.59 -9.08
CA TRP A 62 -8.80 9.70 -9.00
C TRP A 62 -7.35 9.24 -8.73
N PHE A 63 -7.16 8.11 -8.05
CA PHE A 63 -5.85 7.50 -7.77
C PHE A 63 -5.31 6.65 -8.93
N HIS A 64 -6.07 6.49 -10.03
CA HIS A 64 -5.63 5.76 -11.23
C HIS A 64 -4.87 6.65 -12.24
N LYS A 65 -4.50 7.88 -11.88
CA LYS A 65 -3.86 8.82 -12.82
C LYS A 65 -2.58 8.23 -13.42
N LEU A 66 -1.71 7.65 -12.59
CA LEU A 66 -0.47 7.01 -13.05
C LEU A 66 -0.72 5.79 -13.93
N ILE A 67 -1.75 5.00 -13.63
CA ILE A 67 -2.14 3.87 -14.47
C ILE A 67 -2.51 4.39 -15.85
N SER A 68 -3.38 5.40 -15.93
CA SER A 68 -3.82 5.93 -17.23
C SER A 68 -2.73 6.57 -18.08
N ILE A 69 -1.64 7.05 -17.47
CA ILE A 69 -0.50 7.63 -18.19
C ILE A 69 0.46 6.54 -18.67
N LYS A 70 0.63 5.46 -17.90
CA LYS A 70 1.61 4.40 -18.16
C LYS A 70 1.02 3.11 -18.71
N ASP A 71 -0.27 3.07 -18.98
CA ASP A 71 -0.90 1.87 -19.47
C ASP A 71 -0.46 1.57 -20.90
N MET A 72 0.00 0.34 -21.11
CA MET A 72 0.41 -0.22 -22.40
C MET A 72 -0.47 -1.44 -22.73
N GLY A 73 -1.72 -1.43 -22.28
CA GLY A 73 -2.70 -2.52 -22.46
C GLY A 73 -2.60 -3.64 -21.41
N GLY A 74 -1.96 -3.39 -20.27
CA GLY A 74 -1.64 -4.43 -19.29
C GLY A 74 -1.86 -4.06 -17.83
N LEU A 75 -2.22 -2.80 -17.53
CA LEU A 75 -2.59 -2.41 -16.18
C LEU A 75 -4.10 -2.50 -15.97
N CYS A 76 -4.48 -2.78 -14.73
CA CYS A 76 -5.88 -2.92 -14.34
C CYS A 76 -6.25 -1.85 -13.32
N TYR A 77 -7.50 -1.40 -13.35
CA TYR A 77 -8.05 -0.48 -12.36
C TYR A 77 -8.55 -1.26 -11.14
N SER A 78 -8.01 -0.93 -9.96
CA SER A 78 -8.42 -1.56 -8.70
C SER A 78 -9.64 -0.89 -8.08
N THR A 79 -10.44 -1.63 -7.31
CA THR A 79 -11.51 -1.03 -6.51
C THR A 79 -10.99 -0.13 -5.39
N GLU A 80 -11.88 0.73 -4.86
CA GLU A 80 -11.58 1.60 -3.73
C GLU A 80 -11.24 0.82 -2.45
N SER A 81 -11.87 -0.33 -2.23
CA SER A 81 -11.52 -1.27 -1.16
C SER A 81 -10.04 -1.68 -1.22
N VAL A 82 -9.56 -2.13 -2.39
CA VAL A 82 -8.15 -2.53 -2.56
C VAL A 82 -7.20 -1.35 -2.35
N PHE A 83 -7.53 -0.19 -2.92
CA PHE A 83 -6.74 1.03 -2.74
C PHE A 83 -6.65 1.44 -1.26
N THR A 84 -7.77 1.43 -0.55
CA THR A 84 -7.83 1.79 0.89
C THR A 84 -6.98 0.86 1.73
N VAL A 85 -7.02 -0.45 1.45
CA VAL A 85 -6.15 -1.44 2.09
C VAL A 85 -4.68 -1.12 1.84
N CYS A 86 -4.31 -0.86 0.59
CA CYS A 86 -2.94 -0.52 0.22
C CYS A 86 -2.47 0.80 0.87
N LEU A 87 -3.33 1.82 0.91
CA LEU A 87 -3.00 3.14 1.46
C LEU A 87 -2.80 3.07 2.98
N LYS A 88 -3.68 2.37 3.70
CA LYS A 88 -3.53 2.15 5.14
C LYS A 88 -2.29 1.31 5.45
N SER A 89 -2.01 0.32 4.60
CA SER A 89 -0.79 -0.49 4.69
C SER A 89 0.47 0.37 4.54
N GLU A 90 0.51 1.27 3.55
CA GLU A 90 1.63 2.22 3.35
C GLU A 90 1.83 3.11 4.58
N TYR A 91 0.74 3.65 5.13
CA TYR A 91 0.78 4.51 6.30
C TYR A 91 1.39 3.78 7.51
N ILE A 92 0.86 2.61 7.85
CA ILE A 92 1.33 1.82 9.01
C ILE A 92 2.76 1.33 8.80
N LEU A 93 3.11 0.91 7.57
CA LEU A 93 4.45 0.48 7.25
C LEU A 93 5.47 1.62 7.42
N LYS A 94 5.15 2.82 6.92
CA LYS A 94 6.02 4.00 7.08
C LYS A 94 6.16 4.44 8.52
N ALA A 95 5.07 4.47 9.29
CA ALA A 95 5.11 4.77 10.71
C ALA A 95 6.03 3.77 11.44
N TYR A 96 5.88 2.47 11.14
CA TYR A 96 6.72 1.43 11.74
C TYR A 96 8.21 1.59 11.38
N ILE A 97 8.54 1.90 10.11
CA ILE A 97 9.91 2.17 9.66
C ILE A 97 10.48 3.42 10.36
N LYS A 98 9.68 4.46 10.53
CA LYS A 98 10.09 5.70 11.21
C LYS A 98 10.39 5.47 12.69
N GLU A 99 9.59 4.64 13.36
CA GLU A 99 9.76 4.28 14.77
C GLU A 99 10.95 3.34 15.02
N ASN A 100 11.13 2.31 14.18
CA ASN A 100 12.07 1.21 14.44
C ASN A 100 13.31 1.23 13.53
N GLY A 101 13.43 2.21 12.63
CA GLY A 101 14.45 2.26 11.60
C GLY A 101 14.15 1.36 10.38
N LEU A 102 15.05 1.35 9.41
CA LEU A 102 14.92 0.64 8.12
C LEU A 102 15.13 -0.89 8.21
N TYR A 103 15.04 -1.48 9.40
CA TYR A 103 15.44 -2.84 9.67
C TYR A 103 14.22 -3.74 9.90
N PHE A 104 13.58 -4.18 8.83
CA PHE A 104 12.81 -5.44 8.85
C PHE A 104 13.78 -6.62 8.84
N THR A 105 14.62 -6.71 9.87
CA THR A 105 15.66 -7.73 9.96
C THR A 105 15.10 -9.05 10.44
N ARG A 106 13.91 -9.05 11.07
CA ARG A 106 13.26 -10.25 11.59
C ARG A 106 11.91 -10.48 10.94
N ASN A 107 11.58 -11.76 10.72
CA ASN A 107 10.26 -12.16 10.24
C ASN A 107 9.12 -11.71 11.19
N GLU A 108 9.43 -11.55 12.48
CA GLU A 108 8.51 -11.06 13.51
C GLU A 108 8.00 -9.64 13.21
N ASP A 109 8.87 -8.75 12.71
CA ASP A 109 8.52 -7.35 12.41
C ASP A 109 7.46 -7.29 11.30
N ILE A 110 7.58 -8.17 10.29
CA ILE A 110 6.60 -8.29 9.19
C ILE A 110 5.25 -8.76 9.73
N VAL A 111 5.24 -9.73 10.65
CA VAL A 111 4.02 -10.24 11.27
C VAL A 111 3.35 -9.15 12.12
N ILE A 112 4.12 -8.40 12.90
CA ILE A 112 3.62 -7.27 13.71
C ILE A 112 2.96 -6.23 12.81
N VAL A 113 3.60 -5.83 11.71
CA VAL A 113 3.04 -4.85 10.78
C VAL A 113 1.76 -5.37 10.13
N LYS A 114 1.76 -6.61 9.60
CA LYS A 114 0.56 -7.22 9.01
C LYS A 114 -0.60 -7.26 10.01
N ASN A 115 -0.33 -7.59 11.28
CA ASN A 115 -1.35 -7.62 12.33
C ASN A 115 -1.86 -6.22 12.71
N ARG A 116 -0.98 -5.21 12.79
CA ARG A 116 -1.39 -3.80 13.00
C ARG A 116 -2.30 -3.33 11.87
N ILE A 117 -1.97 -3.65 10.62
CA ILE A 117 -2.80 -3.33 9.45
C ILE A 117 -4.14 -4.04 9.55
N LEU A 118 -4.15 -5.35 9.81
CA LEU A 118 -5.38 -6.13 9.92
C LEU A 118 -6.30 -5.60 11.02
N LYS A 119 -5.73 -5.28 12.19
CA LYS A 119 -6.46 -4.69 13.32
C LYS A 119 -7.13 -3.36 12.95
N SER A 120 -6.49 -2.55 12.11
CA SER A 120 -7.04 -1.27 11.65
C SER A 120 -8.31 -1.39 10.78
N PHE A 121 -8.64 -2.61 10.34
CA PHE A 121 -9.80 -2.89 9.50
C PHE A 121 -10.90 -3.68 10.22
N VAL A 122 -10.77 -3.96 11.52
CA VAL A 122 -11.76 -4.74 12.28
C VAL A 122 -13.14 -4.07 12.25
N ASP A 123 -13.20 -2.76 12.45
CA ASP A 123 -14.46 -2.00 12.46
C ASP A 123 -14.78 -1.37 11.09
N SER A 124 -14.00 -1.69 10.06
CA SER A 124 -14.16 -1.10 8.73
C SER A 124 -15.05 -1.96 7.83
N ASN A 125 -15.92 -1.33 7.06
CA ASN A 125 -16.74 -2.01 6.06
C ASN A 125 -16.01 -2.12 4.70
N ILE A 126 -14.78 -2.64 4.72
CA ILE A 126 -13.97 -2.86 3.51
C ILE A 126 -14.44 -4.14 2.81
N PHE A 127 -14.54 -4.07 1.47
CA PHE A 127 -15.18 -5.10 0.64
C PHE A 127 -16.63 -5.37 1.06
N SER A 128 -17.41 -4.31 1.28
CA SER A 128 -18.82 -4.39 1.67
C SER A 128 -19.68 -5.12 0.62
N GLU A 129 -19.28 -5.06 -0.64
CA GLU A 129 -19.85 -5.81 -1.76
C GLU A 129 -19.76 -7.33 -1.60
N LEU A 130 -18.91 -7.82 -0.68
CA LEU A 130 -18.79 -9.24 -0.36
C LEU A 130 -19.59 -9.66 0.87
N ASN A 131 -20.38 -8.77 1.49
CA ASN A 131 -21.14 -9.10 2.70
C ASN A 131 -22.15 -10.23 2.43
N ASP A 132 -22.91 -10.14 1.34
CA ASP A 132 -23.87 -11.18 0.95
C ASP A 132 -23.16 -12.50 0.58
N HIS A 133 -22.01 -12.39 -0.11
CA HIS A 133 -21.15 -13.52 -0.44
C HIS A 133 -20.58 -14.22 0.81
N ALA A 134 -20.29 -13.45 1.87
CA ALA A 134 -19.79 -13.98 3.14
C ALA A 134 -20.88 -14.74 3.92
N ILE A 135 -22.16 -14.35 3.80
CA ILE A 135 -23.29 -15.05 4.42
C ILE A 135 -23.54 -16.41 3.74
N ALA A 136 -23.35 -16.49 2.42
CA ALA A 136 -23.52 -17.72 1.65
C ALA A 136 -22.39 -18.76 1.86
N GLN A 137 -21.34 -18.42 2.62
CA GLN A 137 -20.18 -19.28 2.86
C GLN A 137 -20.29 -20.09 4.15
N THR A 138 -19.53 -21.18 4.22
CA THR A 138 -19.33 -21.90 5.47
C THR A 138 -18.69 -20.98 6.52
N PRO A 139 -19.15 -20.97 7.79
CA PRO A 139 -18.65 -20.07 8.83
C PRO A 139 -17.13 -20.14 9.07
N THR A 140 -16.50 -21.27 8.76
CA THR A 140 -15.07 -21.51 8.91
C THR A 140 -14.22 -20.87 7.80
N LEU A 141 -14.82 -20.43 6.69
CA LEU A 141 -14.13 -19.93 5.51
C LEU A 141 -14.65 -18.55 5.12
N ASN A 142 -14.24 -17.52 5.86
CA ASN A 142 -14.57 -16.14 5.53
C ASN A 142 -13.66 -15.61 4.41
N HIS A 143 -14.12 -15.70 3.16
CA HIS A 143 -13.35 -15.24 2.00
C HIS A 143 -13.00 -13.75 2.06
N ARG A 144 -13.83 -12.89 2.67
CA ARG A 144 -13.56 -11.45 2.81
C ARG A 144 -12.29 -11.23 3.64
N MET A 145 -12.18 -11.93 4.76
CA MET A 145 -11.00 -11.85 5.62
C MET A 145 -9.76 -12.46 4.96
N LEU A 146 -9.91 -13.56 4.23
CA LEU A 146 -8.80 -14.16 3.47
C LEU A 146 -8.32 -13.23 2.35
N LEU A 147 -9.24 -12.58 1.63
CA LEU A 147 -8.94 -11.59 0.60
C LEU A 147 -8.17 -10.41 1.19
N LEU A 148 -8.66 -9.83 2.29
CA LEU A 148 -8.00 -8.74 2.99
C LEU A 148 -6.57 -9.11 3.40
N LYS A 149 -6.38 -10.27 4.03
CA LYS A 149 -5.06 -10.78 4.41
C LYS A 149 -4.13 -10.94 3.20
N ALA A 150 -4.63 -11.51 2.10
CA ALA A 150 -3.85 -11.70 0.88
C ALA A 150 -3.40 -10.38 0.23
N VAL A 151 -4.29 -9.37 0.19
CA VAL A 151 -3.96 -8.04 -0.32
C VAL A 151 -2.90 -7.36 0.56
N ILE A 152 -3.07 -7.38 1.89
CA ILE A 152 -2.11 -6.82 2.85
C ILE A 152 -0.75 -7.50 2.67
N GLU A 153 -0.73 -8.83 2.64
CA GLU A 153 0.50 -9.59 2.47
C GLU A 153 1.24 -9.23 1.19
N LYS A 154 0.53 -9.14 0.07
CA LYS A 154 1.15 -8.80 -1.20
C LYS A 154 1.69 -7.38 -1.20
N TYR A 155 0.94 -6.43 -0.64
CA TYR A 155 1.35 -5.03 -0.56
C TYR A 155 2.63 -4.87 0.26
N VAL A 156 2.64 -5.42 1.48
CA VAL A 156 3.80 -5.36 2.37
C VAL A 156 5.03 -5.96 1.70
N ASN A 157 4.91 -7.13 1.08
CA ASN A 157 6.03 -7.79 0.41
C ASN A 157 6.62 -6.96 -0.75
N VAL A 158 5.76 -6.36 -1.58
CA VAL A 158 6.21 -5.46 -2.67
C VAL A 158 6.93 -4.26 -2.10
N ARG A 159 6.39 -3.67 -1.04
CA ARG A 159 6.92 -2.43 -0.50
C ARG A 159 8.26 -2.64 0.18
N LEU A 160 8.39 -3.70 1.00
CA LEU A 160 9.66 -4.12 1.59
C LEU A 160 10.71 -4.42 0.52
N HIS A 161 10.35 -5.12 -0.55
CA HIS A 161 11.28 -5.38 -1.65
C HIS A 161 11.79 -4.08 -2.30
N SER A 162 10.90 -3.10 -2.51
CA SER A 162 11.27 -1.79 -3.04
C SER A 162 12.24 -1.05 -2.11
N GLU A 163 11.96 -1.03 -0.81
CA GLU A 163 12.81 -0.38 0.19
C GLU A 163 14.19 -1.04 0.27
N HIS A 164 14.26 -2.38 0.37
CA HIS A 164 15.53 -3.12 0.36
C HIS A 164 16.34 -2.89 -0.92
N LYS A 165 15.69 -2.80 -2.09
CA LYS A 165 16.38 -2.55 -3.37
C LYS A 165 16.95 -1.13 -3.46
N ASN A 166 16.30 -0.16 -2.83
CA ASN A 166 16.70 1.25 -2.87
C ASN A 166 17.66 1.64 -1.73
N ASN A 167 17.74 0.83 -0.67
CA ASN A 167 18.66 1.06 0.43
C ASN A 167 20.11 0.70 0.03
N PRO A 168 21.05 1.68 -0.01
CA PRO A 168 22.44 1.44 -0.39
C PRO A 168 23.24 0.61 0.63
N GLU A 169 22.85 0.61 1.91
CA GLU A 169 23.51 -0.18 2.96
C GLU A 169 23.21 -1.67 2.80
N LEU A 170 21.98 -2.00 2.41
CA LEU A 170 21.54 -3.38 2.15
C LEU A 170 21.91 -3.84 0.73
N ASN A 171 21.92 -2.92 -0.24
CA ASN A 171 22.24 -3.19 -1.63
C ASN A 171 23.69 -2.80 -1.95
N LYS A 172 24.65 -3.67 -1.59
CA LYS A 172 26.10 -3.50 -1.82
C LYS A 172 26.52 -3.37 -3.29
N LYS A 173 25.59 -3.40 -4.25
CA LYS A 173 25.92 -3.20 -5.67
C LYS A 173 26.21 -1.73 -5.93
N SER A 174 27.46 -1.43 -6.28
CA SER A 174 27.91 -0.08 -6.63
C SER A 174 27.03 0.54 -7.73
N LYS A 175 26.80 1.86 -7.67
CA LYS A 175 26.14 2.63 -8.75
C LYS A 175 26.78 2.32 -10.13
N ARG A 176 28.08 2.02 -10.16
CA ARG A 176 28.84 1.59 -11.35
C ARG A 176 28.26 0.30 -11.92
N GLN A 177 28.13 -0.75 -11.11
CA GLN A 177 27.56 -2.05 -11.52
C GLN A 177 26.12 -1.94 -12.04
N LYS A 178 25.33 -0.99 -11.50
CA LYS A 178 23.95 -0.73 -11.93
C LYS A 178 23.87 0.02 -13.28
N ARG A 179 24.90 0.81 -13.61
CA ARG A 179 25.02 1.62 -14.84
C ARG A 179 25.91 1.01 -15.93
N ASN A 180 26.43 -0.21 -15.73
CA ASN A 180 27.25 -0.89 -16.74
C ASN A 180 26.59 -0.96 -18.12
N LYS A 181 25.26 -0.99 -18.19
CA LYS A 181 24.50 -1.01 -19.46
C LYS A 181 24.34 0.37 -20.15
N LEU A 182 24.62 1.48 -19.47
CA LEU A 182 24.64 2.82 -20.08
C LEU A 182 26.02 3.15 -20.64
N ASN A 183 27.08 2.71 -19.95
CA ASN A 183 28.46 2.91 -20.40
C ASN A 183 28.84 2.01 -21.60
N LEU A 184 28.01 1.01 -21.93
CA LEU A 184 28.22 0.11 -23.08
C LEU A 184 27.88 0.78 -24.42
N PHE A 185 27.23 1.94 -24.40
CA PHE A 185 26.81 2.67 -25.61
C PHE A 185 27.54 4.02 -25.78
N GLU A 186 28.53 4.35 -24.94
CA GLU A 186 29.42 5.51 -25.12
C GLU A 186 30.76 5.11 -25.76
N GLY A 187 30.73 4.15 -26.67
CA GLY A 187 31.90 3.65 -27.38
C GLY A 187 31.53 3.22 -28.79
N HIS A 188 31.29 4.21 -29.66
CA HIS A 188 31.67 4.33 -31.08
C HIS A 188 30.86 5.45 -31.74
#